data_AF-A0A929DDN5-F1
#
_entry.id   AF-A0A929DDN5-F1
#
_cell.length_a   1.000
_cell.length_b   1.000
_cell.length_c   1.000
_cell.angle_alpha   90.00
_cell.angle_beta   90.00
_cell.angle_gamma   90.00
#
_symmetry.space_group_name_H-M   'P 1'
#
loop_
_entity.id
_entity.type
_entity.pdbx_description
1 polymer ?
#
loop_
_entity_poly.entity_id
_entity_poly.type
_entity_poly.pdbx_seq_one_letter_code
_entity_poly.pdbx_strand_id
1 'polypeptide(L)'
;MLYLTFTLQILMMLGFPVALWLLLRRRPGVTWGLIVAGGLTFVGSQVVHLPLNWALGLLGGGRGVALWPLPLMALVVGLSAGVCEEVARYLVLRFWRREARSWMQGVAFGAGHGGVEVIIVGGLSLITFVSMLVLGGMDLSELGLSGEMLEQAQAQVEAFWF
;
A
#
# COMPACT_ATOMS: atom_id res chain seq x y z
N MET A 1 -15.44 9.80 15.82
CA MET A 1 -15.30 8.39 15.35
C MET A 1 -14.03 8.20 14.52
N LEU A 2 -13.68 9.12 13.60
CA LEU A 2 -12.48 9.04 12.77
C LEU A 2 -11.16 8.82 13.55
N TYR A 3 -10.93 9.55 14.65
CA TYR A 3 -9.74 9.39 15.48
C TYR A 3 -9.54 7.94 15.97
N LEU A 4 -10.61 7.31 16.44
CA LEU A 4 -10.57 5.93 16.91
C LEU A 4 -10.32 4.96 15.76
N THR A 5 -11.00 5.14 14.62
CA THR A 5 -10.84 4.26 13.45
C THR A 5 -9.43 4.35 12.87
N PHE A 6 -8.87 5.55 12.69
CA PHE A 6 -7.49 5.72 12.24
C PHE A 6 -6.49 5.15 13.23
N THR A 7 -6.68 5.37 14.53
CA THR A 7 -5.79 4.79 15.56
C THR A 7 -5.78 3.27 15.48
N LEU A 8 -6.96 2.64 15.45
CA LEU A 8 -7.07 1.18 15.34
C LEU A 8 -6.49 0.66 14.02
N GLN A 9 -6.80 1.32 12.89
CA GLN A 9 -6.26 0.99 11.58
C GLN A 9 -4.73 1.02 11.59
N ILE A 10 -4.12 2.11 12.06
CA ILE A 10 -2.66 2.29 12.06
C ILE A 10 -2.00 1.24 12.98
N LEU A 11 -2.56 1.01 14.17
CA LEU A 11 -2.06 -0.04 15.08
C LEU A 11 -2.13 -1.43 14.44
N MET A 12 -3.22 -1.74 13.74
CA MET A 12 -3.35 -3.02 13.04
C MET A 12 -2.39 -3.10 11.85
N MET A 13 -2.32 -2.10 10.99
CA MET A 13 -1.52 -2.14 9.77
C MET A 13 -0.01 -2.12 10.05
N LEU A 14 0.44 -1.45 11.12
CA LEU A 14 1.87 -1.44 11.48
C LEU A 14 2.23 -2.56 12.46
N GLY A 15 1.36 -2.82 13.44
CA GLY A 15 1.63 -3.79 14.51
C GLY A 15 1.42 -5.24 14.09
N PHE A 16 0.35 -5.55 13.36
CA PHE A 16 0.02 -6.94 12.99
C PHE A 16 1.09 -7.60 12.11
N PRO A 17 1.62 -6.96 11.04
CA PRO A 17 2.67 -7.57 10.23
C PRO A 17 3.93 -7.89 11.04
N VAL A 18 4.38 -6.96 11.88
CA VAL A 18 5.57 -7.15 12.73
C VAL A 18 5.35 -8.28 13.73
N ALA A 19 4.18 -8.32 14.38
CA ALA A 19 3.82 -9.42 15.28
C ALA A 19 3.80 -10.77 14.54
N LEU A 20 3.18 -10.83 13.36
CA LEU A 20 3.13 -12.03 12.53
C LEU A 20 4.54 -12.49 12.13
N TRP A 21 5.43 -11.59 11.72
CA TRP A 21 6.81 -11.94 11.37
C TRP A 21 7.57 -12.52 12.56
N LEU A 22 7.44 -11.92 13.75
CA LEU A 22 8.06 -12.42 14.99
C LEU A 22 7.51 -13.79 15.40
N LEU A 23 6.21 -14.05 15.20
CA LEU A 23 5.58 -15.34 15.47
C LEU A 23 6.04 -16.41 14.47
N LEU A 24 6.06 -16.08 13.17
CA LEU A 24 6.50 -17.00 12.12
C LEU A 24 7.98 -17.33 12.25
N ARG A 25 8.83 -16.39 12.66
CA ARG A 25 10.27 -16.64 12.87
C ARG A 25 10.55 -17.72 13.91
N ARG A 26 9.62 -17.97 14.84
CA ARG A 26 9.75 -19.07 15.82
C ARG A 26 9.47 -20.45 15.23
N ARG A 27 8.92 -20.54 14.01
CA ARG A 27 8.61 -21.81 13.34
C ARG A 27 9.86 -22.40 12.67
N PRO A 28 10.06 -23.72 12.71
CA PRO A 28 11.17 -24.38 12.02
C PRO A 28 11.16 -24.10 10.51
N GLY A 29 12.35 -23.89 9.93
CA GLY A 29 12.51 -23.63 8.50
C GLY A 29 12.18 -22.21 8.04
N VAL A 30 11.65 -21.35 8.93
CA VAL A 30 11.44 -19.92 8.65
C VAL A 30 12.70 -19.13 8.95
N THR A 31 13.13 -18.34 7.96
CA THR A 31 14.26 -17.42 8.11
C THR A 31 13.79 -15.99 7.87
N TRP A 32 14.44 -15.02 8.50
CA TRP A 32 14.24 -13.60 8.19
C TRP A 32 14.47 -13.31 6.71
N GLY A 33 15.42 -14.02 6.09
CA GLY A 33 15.67 -13.90 4.65
C GLY A 33 14.46 -14.22 3.77
N LEU A 34 13.58 -15.16 4.16
CA LEU A 34 12.35 -15.44 3.40
C LEU A 34 11.33 -14.32 3.54
N ILE A 35 11.16 -13.79 4.75
CA ILE A 35 10.24 -12.68 5.03
C ILE A 35 10.71 -11.42 4.27
N VAL A 36 12.00 -11.08 4.38
CA VAL A 36 12.59 -9.94 3.67
C VAL A 36 12.49 -10.13 2.14
N ALA A 37 12.75 -11.34 1.62
CA ALA A 37 12.58 -11.61 0.20
C ALA A 37 11.13 -11.41 -0.26
N GLY A 38 10.14 -11.81 0.54
CA GLY A 38 8.73 -11.53 0.27
C GLY A 38 8.45 -10.03 0.20
N GLY A 39 8.92 -9.26 1.18
CA GLY A 39 8.77 -7.81 1.20
C GLY A 39 9.41 -7.11 0.00
N LEU A 40 10.64 -7.51 -0.35
CA LEU A 40 11.34 -7.01 -1.54
C LEU A 40 10.64 -7.40 -2.85
N THR A 41 9.93 -8.55 -2.87
CA THR A 41 9.15 -8.97 -4.03
C THR A 41 7.98 -8.01 -4.28
N PHE A 42 7.26 -7.61 -3.24
CA PHE A 42 6.20 -6.61 -3.36
C PHE A 42 6.75 -5.26 -3.84
N VAL A 43 7.83 -4.76 -3.22
CA VAL A 43 8.44 -3.49 -3.66
C VAL A 43 8.95 -3.58 -5.10
N GLY A 44 9.56 -4.71 -5.47
CA GLY A 44 10.05 -4.97 -6.81
C GLY A 44 8.93 -5.03 -7.86
N SER A 45 7.76 -5.59 -7.53
CA SER A 45 6.62 -5.60 -8.47
C SER A 45 6.12 -4.17 -8.75
N GLN A 46 6.21 -3.26 -7.77
CA GLN A 46 5.79 -1.87 -7.94
C GLN A 46 6.63 -1.10 -8.99
N VAL A 47 7.88 -1.51 -9.22
CA VAL A 47 8.76 -0.91 -10.25
C VAL A 47 8.16 -1.04 -11.65
N VAL A 48 7.40 -2.12 -11.91
CA VAL A 48 6.71 -2.34 -13.19
C VAL A 48 5.25 -1.93 -13.11
N HIS A 49 4.60 -2.22 -11.99
CA HIS A 49 3.17 -1.96 -11.78
C HIS A 49 2.82 -0.46 -11.84
N LEU A 50 3.62 0.41 -11.22
CA LEU A 50 3.35 1.85 -11.22
C LEU A 50 3.47 2.46 -12.63
N PRO A 51 4.55 2.23 -13.41
CA PRO A 51 4.60 2.67 -14.81
C PRO A 51 3.50 2.08 -15.68
N LEU A 52 3.14 0.80 -15.48
CA LEU A 52 2.04 0.16 -16.20
C LEU A 52 0.71 0.89 -15.92
N ASN A 53 0.39 1.16 -14.66
CA ASN A 53 -0.84 1.84 -14.28
C ASN A 53 -0.85 3.28 -14.79
N TRP A 54 0.30 3.96 -14.81
CA TRP A 54 0.41 5.25 -15.49
C TRP A 54 0.15 5.12 -17.00
N ALA A 55 0.73 4.14 -17.69
CA ALA A 55 0.49 3.93 -19.12
C ALA A 55 -0.99 3.64 -19.44
N LEU A 56 -1.65 2.83 -18.59
CA LEU A 56 -3.09 2.53 -18.68
C LEU A 56 -4.00 3.73 -18.37
N GLY A 57 -3.44 4.83 -17.86
CA GLY A 57 -4.20 6.02 -17.45
C GLY A 57 -4.86 5.89 -16.08
N LEU A 58 -4.48 4.90 -15.28
CA LEU A 58 -4.97 4.69 -13.91
C LEU A 58 -4.30 5.62 -12.89
N LEU A 59 -3.17 6.25 -13.25
CA LEU A 59 -2.49 7.27 -12.45
C LEU A 59 -2.52 8.62 -13.16
N GLY A 60 -2.80 9.69 -12.41
CA GLY A 60 -2.84 11.08 -12.90
C GLY A 60 -4.20 11.56 -13.41
N GLY A 61 -5.18 10.67 -13.58
CA GLY A 61 -6.56 11.02 -13.93
C GLY A 61 -6.76 11.51 -15.38
N GLY A 62 -8.03 11.65 -15.77
CA GLY A 62 -8.44 12.34 -17.01
C GLY A 62 -8.16 11.60 -18.33
N ARG A 63 -7.73 10.33 -18.32
CA ARG A 63 -7.46 9.55 -19.54
C ARG A 63 -7.56 8.05 -19.33
N GLY A 64 -7.62 7.32 -20.44
CA GLY A 64 -7.46 5.86 -20.46
C GLY A 64 -8.51 5.11 -19.64
N VAL A 65 -8.06 4.08 -18.94
CA VAL A 65 -8.91 3.17 -18.16
C VAL A 65 -9.60 3.88 -17.00
N ALA A 66 -9.05 5.00 -16.49
CA ALA A 66 -9.69 5.77 -15.42
C ALA A 66 -11.05 6.38 -15.82
N LEU A 67 -11.36 6.46 -17.12
CA LEU A 67 -12.65 6.95 -17.63
C LEU A 67 -13.67 5.82 -17.82
N TRP A 68 -13.30 4.57 -17.56
CA TRP A 68 -14.18 3.42 -17.76
C TRP A 68 -15.20 3.29 -16.62
N PRO A 69 -16.31 2.56 -16.84
CA PRO A 69 -17.22 2.18 -15.77
C PRO A 69 -16.48 1.46 -14.63
N LEU A 70 -16.83 1.78 -13.38
CA LEU A 70 -16.14 1.29 -12.18
C LEU A 70 -15.86 -0.22 -12.16
N PRO A 71 -16.79 -1.13 -12.55
CA PRO A 71 -16.50 -2.56 -12.56
C PRO A 71 -15.39 -2.96 -13.54
N LEU A 72 -15.35 -2.35 -14.72
CA LEU A 72 -14.33 -2.63 -15.73
C LEU A 72 -12.99 -2.02 -15.33
N MET A 73 -13.01 -0.80 -14.77
CA MET A 73 -11.81 -0.19 -14.21
C MET A 73 -11.22 -1.05 -13.09
N ALA A 74 -12.04 -1.50 -12.13
CA ALA A 74 -11.61 -2.34 -11.02
C ALA A 74 -11.04 -3.68 -11.50
N LEU A 75 -11.63 -4.28 -12.55
CA LEU A 75 -11.08 -5.49 -13.17
C LEU A 75 -9.68 -5.25 -13.74
N VAL A 76 -9.47 -4.15 -14.47
CA VAL A 76 -8.15 -3.82 -15.05
C VAL A 76 -7.14 -3.53 -13.94
N VAL A 77 -7.50 -2.75 -12.93
CA VAL A 77 -6.64 -2.47 -11.77
C VAL A 77 -6.24 -3.78 -11.09
N GLY A 78 -7.20 -4.65 -10.77
CA GLY A 78 -6.93 -5.94 -10.14
C GLY A 78 -6.06 -6.87 -10.98
N LEU A 79 -6.31 -6.95 -12.29
CA LEU A 79 -5.49 -7.75 -13.20
C LEU A 79 -4.07 -7.20 -13.35
N SER A 80 -3.92 -5.88 -13.44
CA SER A 80 -2.60 -5.23 -13.54
C SER A 80 -1.75 -5.51 -12.28
N ALA A 81 -2.35 -5.42 -11.10
CA ALA A 81 -1.71 -5.78 -9.84
C ALA A 81 -1.36 -7.27 -9.79
N GLY A 82 -2.33 -8.14 -10.07
CA GLY A 82 -2.15 -9.59 -10.05
C GLY A 82 -1.05 -10.07 -11.00
N VAL A 83 -1.02 -9.58 -12.24
CA VAL A 83 0.04 -9.94 -13.20
C VAL A 83 1.41 -9.48 -12.70
N CYS A 84 1.54 -8.25 -12.25
CA CYS A 84 2.84 -7.72 -11.79
C CYS A 84 3.34 -8.45 -10.55
N GLU A 85 2.48 -8.68 -9.57
CA GLU A 85 2.83 -9.32 -8.30
C GLU A 85 3.11 -10.82 -8.45
N GLU A 86 2.28 -11.55 -9.20
CA GLU A 86 2.51 -12.99 -9.40
C GLU A 86 3.74 -13.26 -10.26
N VAL A 87 4.03 -12.41 -11.26
CA VAL A 87 5.28 -12.53 -12.04
C VAL A 87 6.49 -12.27 -11.15
N ALA A 88 6.48 -11.21 -10.33
CA ALA A 88 7.57 -10.94 -9.40
C ALA A 88 7.77 -12.11 -8.41
N ARG A 89 6.67 -12.64 -7.86
CA ARG A 89 6.69 -13.80 -6.96
C ARG A 89 7.24 -15.04 -7.64
N TYR A 90 6.81 -15.33 -8.86
CA TYR A 90 7.33 -16.42 -9.66
C TYR A 90 8.84 -16.27 -9.85
N LEU A 91 9.33 -15.11 -10.28
CA LEU A 91 10.75 -14.86 -10.52
C LEU A 91 11.58 -15.09 -9.24
N VAL A 92 11.14 -14.54 -8.11
CA VAL A 92 11.87 -14.69 -6.84
C VAL A 92 11.86 -16.14 -6.35
N LEU A 93 10.73 -16.85 -6.37
CA LEU A 93 10.65 -18.23 -5.91
C LEU A 93 11.28 -19.25 -6.89
N ARG A 94 11.36 -18.90 -8.17
CA ARG A 94 11.97 -19.74 -9.21
C ARG A 94 13.48 -19.56 -9.27
N PHE A 95 13.99 -18.33 -9.14
CA PHE A 95 15.39 -18.03 -9.40
C PHE A 95 16.21 -17.68 -8.16
N TRP A 96 15.62 -17.05 -7.14
CA TRP A 96 16.33 -16.58 -5.94
C TRP A 96 16.09 -17.48 -4.72
N ARG A 97 14.86 -17.55 -4.20
CA ARG A 97 14.48 -18.34 -3.02
C ARG A 97 14.01 -19.74 -3.40
N ARG A 98 14.87 -20.48 -4.10
CA ARG A 98 14.55 -21.82 -4.65
C ARG A 98 14.28 -22.87 -3.58
N GLU A 99 14.79 -22.63 -2.37
CA GLU A 99 14.64 -23.48 -1.19
C GLU A 99 13.26 -23.36 -0.53
N ALA A 100 12.48 -22.32 -0.86
CA ALA A 100 11.14 -22.11 -0.31
C ALA A 100 10.13 -23.09 -0.95
N ARG A 101 10.07 -24.32 -0.44
CA ARG A 101 9.23 -25.41 -0.98
C ARG A 101 8.30 -26.05 0.04
N SER A 102 8.46 -25.71 1.32
CA SER A 102 7.50 -26.12 2.36
C SER A 102 6.39 -25.09 2.53
N TRP A 103 5.25 -25.55 3.04
CA TRP A 103 4.11 -24.69 3.39
C TRP A 103 4.53 -23.50 4.26
N MET A 104 5.31 -23.75 5.32
CA MET A 104 5.69 -22.72 6.28
C MET A 104 6.65 -21.67 5.67
N GLN A 105 7.51 -22.08 4.73
CA GLN A 105 8.35 -21.14 3.99
C GLN A 105 7.52 -20.28 3.03
N GLY A 106 6.50 -20.86 2.38
CA GLY A 106 5.54 -20.11 1.57
C GLY A 106 4.75 -19.09 2.39
N VAL A 107 4.25 -19.50 3.57
CA VAL A 107 3.58 -18.60 4.52
C VAL A 107 4.51 -17.47 4.98
N ALA A 108 5.78 -17.76 5.30
CA ALA A 108 6.74 -16.74 5.70
C ALA A 108 7.05 -15.74 4.59
N PHE A 109 7.22 -16.23 3.36
CA PHE A 109 7.40 -15.37 2.19
C PHE A 109 6.16 -14.49 1.95
N GLY A 110 4.97 -15.08 1.95
CA GLY A 110 3.70 -14.36 1.78
C GLY A 110 3.46 -13.32 2.88
N ALA A 111 3.77 -13.66 4.13
CA ALA A 111 3.69 -12.71 5.25
C ALA A 111 4.64 -11.53 5.07
N GLY A 112 5.84 -11.75 4.49
CA GLY A 112 6.74 -10.67 4.10
C GLY A 112 6.16 -9.77 3.02
N HIS A 113 5.63 -10.36 1.94
CA HIS A 113 5.01 -9.66 0.81
C HIS A 113 3.83 -8.79 1.27
N GLY A 114 2.79 -9.41 1.82
CA GLY A 114 1.60 -8.70 2.27
C GLY A 114 1.87 -7.82 3.49
N GLY A 115 2.83 -8.20 4.36
CA GLY A 115 3.18 -7.38 5.51
C GLY A 115 3.82 -6.05 5.12
N VAL A 116 4.71 -6.04 4.14
CA VAL A 116 5.31 -4.79 3.63
C VAL A 116 4.28 -3.94 2.90
N GLU A 117 3.41 -4.54 2.10
CA GLU A 117 2.28 -3.84 1.47
C GLU A 117 1.42 -3.12 2.51
N VAL A 118 0.97 -3.84 3.54
CA VAL A 118 0.13 -3.27 4.61
C VAL A 118 0.87 -2.18 5.38
N ILE A 119 2.17 -2.34 5.66
CA ILE A 119 2.97 -1.28 6.31
C ILE A 119 3.05 -0.02 5.43
N ILE A 120 3.28 -0.16 4.13
CA ILE A 120 3.38 0.98 3.21
C ILE A 120 2.03 1.71 3.14
N VAL A 121 0.93 0.98 2.91
CA VAL A 121 -0.42 1.56 2.82
C VAL A 121 -0.84 2.18 4.16
N GLY A 122 -0.52 1.53 5.27
CA GLY A 122 -0.78 2.05 6.62
C GLY A 122 0.04 3.29 6.93
N GLY A 123 1.30 3.34 6.51
CA GLY A 123 2.18 4.51 6.63
C GLY A 123 1.66 5.70 5.83
N LEU A 124 1.24 5.49 4.58
CA LEU A 124 0.60 6.52 3.77
C LEU A 124 -0.69 7.03 4.43
N SER A 125 -1.51 6.13 4.98
CA SER A 125 -2.72 6.50 5.70
C SER A 125 -2.44 7.33 6.95
N LEU A 126 -1.38 6.98 7.70
CA LEU A 126 -0.90 7.75 8.85
C LEU A 126 -0.44 9.15 8.44
N ILE A 127 0.34 9.26 7.37
CA ILE A 127 0.80 10.55 6.84
C ILE A 127 -0.39 11.42 6.47
N THR A 128 -1.38 10.87 5.75
CA THR A 128 -2.61 11.59 5.38
C THR A 128 -3.35 12.06 6.63
N PHE A 129 -3.56 11.17 7.61
CA PHE A 129 -4.27 11.51 8.84
C PHE A 129 -3.58 12.62 9.63
N VAL A 130 -2.26 12.51 9.83
CA VAL A 130 -1.47 13.55 10.51
C VAL A 130 -1.51 14.86 9.74
N SER A 131 -1.42 14.81 8.40
CA SER A 131 -1.51 16.01 7.57
C SER A 131 -2.87 16.70 7.75
N MET A 132 -3.97 15.95 7.74
CA MET A 132 -5.31 16.49 7.94
C MET A 132 -5.52 17.03 9.36
N LEU A 133 -4.90 16.43 10.38
CA LEU A 133 -4.91 16.94 11.75
C LEU A 133 -4.22 18.31 11.85
N VAL A 134 -3.05 18.44 11.25
CA VAL A 134 -2.29 19.69 11.24
C VAL A 134 -3.07 20.76 10.46
N LEU A 135 -3.52 20.43 9.25
CA LEU A 135 -4.25 21.36 8.38
C LEU A 135 -5.60 21.78 8.96
N GLY A 136 -6.31 20.89 9.67
CA GLY A 136 -7.58 21.23 10.33
C GLY A 136 -7.43 22.12 11.57
N GLY A 137 -6.22 22.23 12.12
CA GLY A 137 -5.92 23.05 13.30
C GLY A 137 -5.34 24.43 13.01
N MET A 138 -5.15 24.79 11.72
CA MET A 138 -4.51 26.04 11.31
C MET A 138 -5.37 26.85 10.33
N ASP A 139 -5.10 28.14 10.22
CA ASP A 139 -5.66 28.96 9.15
C ASP A 139 -4.88 28.70 7.84
N LEU A 140 -5.55 28.06 6.88
CA LEU A 140 -4.93 27.70 5.59
C LEU A 140 -4.53 28.91 4.74
N SER A 141 -5.05 30.11 5.04
CA SER A 141 -4.62 31.34 4.35
C SER A 141 -3.18 31.73 4.69
N GLU A 142 -2.65 31.27 5.84
CA GLU A 142 -1.27 31.49 6.25
C GLU A 142 -0.27 30.67 5.41
N LEU A 143 -0.73 29.67 4.66
CA LEU A 143 0.11 28.85 3.76
C LEU A 143 0.44 29.56 2.43
N GLY A 144 0.06 30.83 2.27
CA GLY A 144 0.23 31.58 1.02
C GLY A 144 -0.72 31.11 -0.09
N LEU A 145 -1.75 30.35 0.25
CA LEU A 145 -2.81 29.93 -0.65
C LEU A 145 -3.79 31.10 -0.86
N SER A 146 -4.28 31.27 -2.09
CA SER A 146 -5.26 32.31 -2.41
C SER A 146 -6.23 31.87 -3.50
N GLY A 147 -7.38 32.54 -3.58
CA GLY A 147 -8.43 32.27 -4.56
C GLY A 147 -8.92 30.82 -4.52
N GLU A 148 -9.11 30.23 -5.70
CA GLU A 148 -9.65 28.88 -5.87
C GLU A 148 -8.85 27.78 -5.14
N MET A 149 -7.52 27.92 -5.04
CA MET A 149 -6.69 26.91 -4.36
C MET A 149 -6.94 26.87 -2.86
N LEU A 150 -7.19 28.02 -2.22
CA LEU A 150 -7.50 28.08 -0.80
C LEU A 150 -8.88 27.45 -0.53
N GLU A 151 -9.87 27.78 -1.34
CA GLU A 151 -11.22 27.22 -1.24
C GLU A 151 -11.20 25.69 -1.42
N GLN A 152 -10.47 25.19 -2.41
CA GLN A 152 -10.31 23.74 -2.63
C GLN A 152 -9.61 23.04 -1.44
N ALA A 153 -8.56 23.65 -0.89
CA ALA A 153 -7.86 23.09 0.26
C ALA A 153 -8.75 23.04 1.51
N GLN A 154 -9.51 24.11 1.78
CA GLN A 154 -10.49 24.15 2.87
C GLN A 154 -11.57 23.08 2.69
N ALA A 155 -12.14 22.97 1.49
CA ALA A 155 -13.15 21.97 1.19
C ALA A 155 -12.63 20.53 1.36
N GLN A 156 -11.38 20.24 0.96
CA GLN A 156 -10.77 18.92 1.17
C GLN A 156 -10.57 18.58 2.65
N VAL A 157 -10.10 19.55 3.45
CA VAL A 157 -9.91 19.36 4.89
C VAL A 157 -11.25 19.15 5.59
N GLU A 158 -12.26 19.95 5.28
CA GLU A 158 -13.61 19.77 5.83
C GLU A 158 -14.19 18.41 5.44
N ALA A 159 -14.15 18.05 4.15
CA ALA A 159 -14.68 16.79 3.65
C ALA A 159 -14.00 15.55 4.24
N PHE A 160 -12.75 15.66 4.70
CA PHE A 160 -12.07 14.55 5.39
C PHE A 160 -12.68 14.25 6.77
N TRP A 161 -13.25 15.24 7.44
CA TRP A 161 -13.76 15.13 8.81
C TRP A 161 -15.26 14.81 8.92
N PHE A 162 -16.01 14.92 7.83
CA PHE A 162 -17.43 14.56 7.73
C PHE A 162 -17.62 13.09 7.34
#